data_AF-A0A0S9RC22-F1
#
_entry.id   AF-A0A0S9RC22-F1
#
_cell.length_a   1.000
_cell.length_b   1.000
_cell.length_c   1.000
_cell.angle_alpha   90.00
_cell.angle_beta   90.00
_cell.angle_gamma   90.00
#
_symmetry.space_group_name_H-M   'P 1'
#
loop_
_entity.id
_entity.type
_entity.pdbx_description
1 polymer ?
#
loop_
_entity_poly.entity_id
_entity_poly.type
_entity_poly.pdbx_seq_one_letter_code
_entity_poly.pdbx_strand_id
1 'polypeptide(L)'
;MGAVTFVKTREAAQHLASHLLDARRTHPVVVVSNGVGRGDQPWIDAEQVAAGVGDYAEVHVVPTGEVTWALSSSLPPETQVYGDAARVYSTDLTWVSRPRSSRLYLCFGPDQGARIEALLEADAMQAALEAGLLERRAVQRRTVTGRVVGVLAGRGIVEGDFGRAALREELAVPGVPIERVVRPGQEVTGEWVTADGLLDVRNQVRPATEALEHYAPGDAVLVRVADVGRDRAVVEPYPGVRVEIGVHGITGNPLDDPRDLMTVGEVVVAHVVRAGRWLLSLVDVDDDEPVREVPSLLPGGPAWLAVEDSAPAARPGPDAPWSPPQVDVEPVVALEPAGTPPRAIAEAADVPTPVRPSPLDLDPGRRGAVDVTRPPSTSPDDEPVATSSARKDLHLERAARAHAQRQVDALRQEMAQLVSRLQRLEHERDRAVGEVERKRTETRDLRKKLQRSRSVARGEASSEERFIDAESAFRHDVYLAWVEAIPAAEKAQRPLPDDWTLGPDFLPSLASVDGVARSKVAEVVVHVLTGLADSLPGRDMHRLRMGPGGDDPWVERHPGEYCWRVALQQHTPSARRLHFWRRGTQVQLSRVALHDEMRP
;
A
#
# COMPACT_ATOMS: atom_id res chain seq x y z
N MET A 1 -18.70 26.82 20.81
CA MET A 1 -17.34 26.70 21.39
C MET A 1 -17.47 25.74 22.55
N GLY A 2 -17.08 24.48 22.36
CA GLY A 2 -17.27 23.42 23.36
C GLY A 2 -16.55 23.77 24.65
N ALA A 3 -17.28 23.91 25.74
CA ALA A 3 -16.72 24.25 27.05
C ALA A 3 -16.36 22.98 27.83
N VAL A 4 -15.19 22.98 28.46
CA VAL A 4 -14.79 21.91 29.39
C VAL A 4 -15.54 22.06 30.71
N THR A 5 -16.18 20.99 31.17
CA THR A 5 -16.87 20.96 32.47
C THR A 5 -16.04 20.22 33.51
N PHE A 6 -15.69 20.89 34.61
CA PHE A 6 -14.91 20.29 35.70
C PHE A 6 -15.84 19.70 36.78
N VAL A 7 -15.76 18.38 36.98
CA VAL A 7 -16.52 17.66 38.00
C VAL A 7 -15.72 17.65 39.30
N LYS A 8 -16.07 18.51 40.25
CA LYS A 8 -15.26 18.72 41.47
C LYS A 8 -15.80 18.07 42.74
N THR A 9 -17.06 17.60 42.74
CA THR A 9 -17.70 17.03 43.94
C THR A 9 -18.26 15.63 43.69
N ARG A 10 -18.50 14.90 44.79
CA ARG A 10 -19.14 13.59 44.76
C ARG A 10 -20.52 13.63 44.12
N GLU A 11 -21.34 14.63 44.45
CA GLU A 11 -22.68 14.75 43.84
C GLU A 11 -22.57 15.02 42.33
N ALA A 12 -21.66 15.90 41.91
CA ALA A 12 -21.45 16.20 40.49
C ALA A 12 -21.02 14.95 39.70
N ALA A 13 -20.21 14.07 40.29
CA ALA A 13 -19.83 12.79 39.68
C ALA A 13 -21.01 11.83 39.52
N GLN A 14 -21.93 11.78 40.49
CA GLN A 14 -23.15 10.99 40.40
C GLN A 14 -24.13 11.54 39.36
N HIS A 15 -24.22 12.87 39.25
CA HIS A 15 -24.96 13.54 38.18
C HIS A 15 -24.36 13.24 36.80
N LEU A 16 -23.04 13.30 36.66
CA LEU A 16 -22.37 12.90 35.42
C LEU A 16 -22.69 11.43 35.07
N ALA A 17 -22.59 10.50 36.02
CA ALA A 17 -22.95 9.10 35.78
C ALA A 17 -24.40 8.95 35.27
N SER A 18 -25.33 9.68 35.88
CA SER A 18 -26.75 9.68 35.48
C SER A 18 -26.95 10.26 34.09
N HIS A 19 -26.20 11.32 33.74
CA HIS A 19 -26.21 11.92 32.40
C HIS A 19 -25.63 10.99 31.34
N LEU A 20 -24.51 10.30 31.64
CA LEU A 20 -23.92 9.31 30.74
C LEU A 20 -24.92 8.19 30.42
N LEU A 21 -25.71 7.75 31.41
CA LEU A 21 -26.70 6.68 31.28
C LEU A 21 -28.07 7.14 30.74
N ASP A 22 -28.28 8.44 30.50
CA ASP A 22 -29.56 8.94 29.97
C ASP A 22 -29.64 8.68 28.45
N ALA A 23 -30.55 7.77 28.07
CA ALA A 23 -30.81 7.44 26.66
C ALA A 23 -31.37 8.62 25.83
N ARG A 24 -31.77 9.73 26.48
CA ARG A 24 -32.26 10.94 25.80
C ARG A 24 -31.14 11.94 25.50
N ARG A 25 -29.91 11.63 25.89
CA ARG A 25 -28.77 12.50 25.64
C ARG A 25 -28.52 12.62 24.14
N THR A 26 -28.39 13.85 23.67
CA THR A 26 -28.21 14.16 22.24
C THR A 26 -26.75 14.20 21.81
N HIS A 27 -25.81 14.40 22.75
CA HIS A 27 -24.39 14.55 22.46
C HIS A 27 -23.56 13.43 23.09
N PRO A 28 -22.54 12.90 22.39
CA PRO A 28 -21.53 12.07 23.02
C PRO A 28 -20.77 12.86 24.09
N VAL A 29 -20.26 12.16 25.09
CA VAL A 29 -19.49 12.78 26.18
C VAL A 29 -18.10 12.17 26.23
N VAL A 30 -17.08 13.01 26.21
CA VAL A 30 -15.70 12.67 26.51
C VAL A 30 -15.47 12.91 28.00
N VAL A 31 -14.93 11.90 28.69
CA VAL A 31 -14.51 12.05 30.10
C VAL A 31 -13.02 11.80 30.21
N VAL A 32 -12.30 12.76 30.77
CA VAL A 32 -10.86 12.70 31.06
C VAL A 32 -10.67 12.68 32.57
N SER A 33 -9.96 11.69 33.08
CA SER A 33 -9.54 11.63 34.48
C SER A 33 -8.16 12.24 34.62
N ASN A 34 -7.99 13.20 35.54
CA ASN A 34 -6.68 13.81 35.81
C ASN A 34 -6.07 13.22 37.09
N GLY A 35 -4.80 12.84 37.04
CA GLY A 35 -4.06 12.25 38.16
C GLY A 35 -3.94 13.18 39.38
N VAL A 36 -3.85 12.58 40.56
CA VAL A 36 -3.72 13.31 41.84
C VAL A 36 -2.40 14.09 41.87
N GLY A 37 -2.45 15.39 42.16
CA GLY A 37 -1.25 16.20 42.43
C GLY A 37 -0.56 16.83 41.20
N ARG A 38 -1.14 16.72 39.99
CA ARG A 38 -0.57 17.35 38.77
C ARG A 38 -0.99 18.80 38.53
N GLY A 39 -1.91 19.37 39.32
CA GLY A 39 -2.34 20.77 39.18
C GLY A 39 -2.78 21.10 37.75
N ASP A 40 -2.19 22.14 37.17
CA ASP A 40 -2.49 22.69 35.84
C ASP A 40 -1.77 21.99 34.66
N GLN A 41 -1.05 20.88 34.90
CA GLN A 41 -0.35 20.11 33.84
C GLN A 41 -0.88 18.68 33.72
N PRO A 42 -2.11 18.47 33.22
CA PRO A 42 -2.59 17.14 32.88
C PRO A 42 -1.81 16.58 31.68
N TRP A 43 -1.70 15.24 31.58
CA TRP A 43 -1.10 14.62 30.40
C TRP A 43 -2.00 14.65 29.16
N ILE A 44 -3.32 14.69 29.37
CA ILE A 44 -4.31 14.87 28.32
C ILE A 44 -4.90 16.27 28.52
N ASP A 45 -4.74 17.14 27.52
CA ASP A 45 -5.32 18.47 27.53
C ASP A 45 -6.79 18.42 27.10
N ALA A 46 -7.69 18.51 28.09
CA ALA A 46 -9.13 18.50 27.84
C ALA A 46 -9.62 19.75 27.09
N GLU A 47 -8.92 20.89 27.19
CA GLU A 47 -9.26 22.08 26.42
C GLU A 47 -8.92 21.89 24.94
N GLN A 48 -7.78 21.24 24.64
CA GLN A 48 -7.42 20.87 23.28
C GLN A 48 -8.43 19.90 22.66
N VAL A 49 -8.89 18.89 23.44
CA VAL A 49 -9.95 17.97 22.99
C VAL A 49 -11.27 18.73 22.76
N ALA A 50 -11.67 19.63 23.67
CA ALA A 50 -12.89 20.42 23.54
C ALA A 50 -12.84 21.36 22.33
N ALA A 51 -11.68 21.92 22.00
CA ALA A 51 -11.47 22.72 20.80
C ALA A 51 -11.64 21.90 19.51
N GLY A 52 -11.13 20.66 19.49
CA GLY A 52 -11.24 19.75 18.33
C GLY A 52 -12.67 19.27 18.09
N VAL A 53 -13.38 18.85 19.13
CA VAL A 53 -14.76 18.34 19.00
C VAL A 53 -15.82 19.44 18.86
N GLY A 54 -15.52 20.67 19.27
CA GLY A 54 -16.43 21.81 19.16
C GLY A 54 -17.77 21.58 19.87
N ASP A 55 -18.87 21.88 19.18
CA ASP A 55 -20.23 21.72 19.73
C ASP A 55 -20.80 20.31 19.50
N TYR A 56 -20.00 19.36 19.00
CA TYR A 56 -20.44 18.01 18.65
C TYR A 56 -20.30 16.98 19.78
N ALA A 57 -19.57 17.31 20.85
CA ALA A 57 -19.43 16.47 22.03
C ALA A 57 -19.23 17.33 23.28
N GLU A 58 -19.67 16.83 24.44
CA GLU A 58 -19.35 17.47 25.72
C GLU A 58 -18.04 16.90 26.28
N VAL A 59 -17.21 17.74 26.90
CA VAL A 59 -15.94 17.31 27.51
C VAL A 59 -15.98 17.55 29.01
N HIS A 60 -15.80 16.50 29.80
CA HIS A 60 -15.81 16.54 31.26
C HIS A 60 -14.47 16.08 31.85
N VAL A 61 -13.97 16.83 32.82
CA VAL A 61 -12.74 16.50 33.55
C VAL A 61 -13.08 16.07 34.97
N VAL A 62 -12.58 14.90 35.37
CA VAL A 62 -12.83 14.31 36.69
C VAL A 62 -11.50 14.11 37.43
N PRO A 63 -11.29 14.74 38.60
CA PRO A 63 -10.07 14.56 39.35
C PRO A 63 -10.01 13.15 39.94
N THR A 64 -8.85 12.50 39.81
CA THR A 64 -8.56 11.19 40.42
C THR A 64 -8.72 11.31 41.93
N GLY A 65 -9.26 10.28 42.57
CA GLY A 65 -9.57 10.28 44.00
C GLY A 65 -11.07 10.10 44.25
N GLU A 66 -11.58 10.67 45.33
CA GLU A 66 -12.96 10.44 45.79
C GLU A 66 -14.03 10.70 44.71
N VAL A 67 -13.84 11.75 43.91
CA VAL A 67 -14.76 12.13 42.84
C VAL A 67 -14.80 11.09 41.71
N THR A 68 -13.64 10.64 41.24
CA THR A 68 -13.55 9.57 40.23
C THR A 68 -14.09 8.23 40.77
N TRP A 69 -13.89 7.93 42.06
CA TRP A 69 -14.46 6.75 42.70
C TRP A 69 -15.99 6.82 42.78
N ALA A 70 -16.56 7.98 43.07
CA ALA A 70 -18.00 8.20 43.06
C ALA A 70 -18.63 8.01 41.68
N LEU A 71 -17.98 8.51 40.62
CA LEU A 71 -18.37 8.27 39.23
C LEU A 71 -18.30 6.76 38.92
N SER A 72 -17.17 6.14 39.23
CA SER A 72 -16.90 4.71 38.95
C SER A 72 -17.90 3.77 39.61
N SER A 73 -18.33 4.09 40.84
CA SER A 73 -19.29 3.30 41.61
C SER A 73 -20.73 3.43 41.10
N SER A 74 -20.99 4.46 40.29
CA SER A 74 -22.31 4.77 39.71
C SER A 74 -22.43 4.30 38.25
N LEU A 75 -21.36 3.75 37.67
CA LEU A 75 -21.31 3.24 36.30
C LEU A 75 -21.28 1.70 36.26
N PRO A 76 -21.83 1.08 35.20
CA PRO A 76 -21.73 -0.36 34.98
C PRO A 76 -20.29 -0.86 35.01
N PRO A 77 -20.02 -2.12 35.44
CA PRO A 77 -18.68 -2.71 35.42
C PRO A 77 -17.97 -2.55 34.07
N GLU A 78 -16.66 -2.31 34.10
CA GLU A 78 -15.76 -2.14 32.93
C GLU A 78 -15.99 -0.89 32.06
N THR A 79 -16.94 -0.03 32.43
CA THR A 79 -17.22 1.23 31.71
C THR A 79 -16.55 2.45 32.33
N GLN A 80 -15.83 2.28 33.44
CA GLN A 80 -15.24 3.37 34.22
C GLN A 80 -14.05 4.06 33.52
N VAL A 81 -13.72 5.27 33.99
CA VAL A 81 -12.51 6.02 33.65
C VAL A 81 -11.81 6.46 34.93
N TYR A 82 -10.49 6.29 35.02
CA TYR A 82 -9.73 6.58 36.24
C TYR A 82 -8.23 6.72 35.95
N GLY A 83 -7.51 7.43 36.82
CA GLY A 83 -6.05 7.38 36.90
C GLY A 83 -5.34 7.81 35.62
N ASP A 84 -5.52 9.08 35.22
CA ASP A 84 -4.94 9.64 34.00
C ASP A 84 -5.49 8.98 32.70
N ALA A 85 -6.69 8.38 32.76
CA ALA A 85 -7.34 7.77 31.60
C ALA A 85 -8.41 8.65 30.97
N ALA A 86 -8.77 8.36 29.72
CA ALA A 86 -9.89 9.01 29.03
C ALA A 86 -10.77 8.01 28.28
N ARG A 87 -12.03 8.39 28.05
CA ARG A 87 -13.04 7.55 27.39
C ARG A 87 -14.12 8.40 26.73
N VAL A 88 -14.64 7.95 25.58
CA VAL A 88 -15.79 8.55 24.89
C VAL A 88 -17.02 7.68 25.09
N TYR A 89 -18.15 8.27 25.53
CA TYR A 89 -19.42 7.58 25.74
C TYR A 89 -20.43 8.02 24.67
N SER A 90 -20.79 7.12 23.75
CA SER A 90 -21.79 7.35 22.70
C SER A 90 -23.23 7.47 23.26
N THR A 91 -24.12 8.11 22.50
CA THR A 91 -25.53 8.34 22.87
C THR A 91 -26.39 7.08 22.79
N ASP A 92 -25.98 6.08 22.01
CA ASP A 92 -26.69 4.82 21.76
C ASP A 92 -26.65 3.82 22.93
N LEU A 93 -25.90 4.12 23.99
CA LEU A 93 -25.67 3.28 25.17
C LEU A 93 -25.13 1.88 24.86
N THR A 94 -24.58 1.63 23.67
CA THR A 94 -24.05 0.30 23.32
C THR A 94 -22.90 -0.09 24.26
N TRP A 95 -22.15 0.88 24.76
CA TRP A 95 -21.09 0.73 25.74
C TRP A 95 -21.54 0.20 27.11
N VAL A 96 -22.82 0.30 27.48
CA VAL A 96 -23.34 -0.29 28.72
C VAL A 96 -23.38 -1.81 28.64
N SER A 97 -23.78 -2.35 27.49
CA SER A 97 -23.85 -3.81 27.26
C SER A 97 -22.56 -4.39 26.67
N ARG A 98 -21.77 -3.55 25.98
CA ARG A 98 -20.48 -3.90 25.36
C ARG A 98 -19.42 -2.87 25.76
N PRO A 99 -18.82 -2.97 26.96
CA PRO A 99 -17.88 -1.99 27.49
C PRO A 99 -16.69 -1.64 26.59
N ARG A 100 -16.28 -2.58 25.71
CA ARG A 100 -15.19 -2.41 24.74
C ARG A 100 -15.54 -1.54 23.51
N SER A 101 -16.82 -1.27 23.24
CA SER A 101 -17.23 -0.38 22.14
C SER A 101 -16.83 1.07 22.40
N SER A 102 -16.79 1.45 23.66
CA SER A 102 -16.12 2.65 24.13
C SER A 102 -14.71 2.23 24.59
N ARG A 103 -13.65 2.80 24.02
CA ARG A 103 -12.28 2.41 24.39
C ARG A 103 -11.82 3.19 25.62
N LEU A 104 -11.14 2.51 26.55
CA LEU A 104 -10.40 3.17 27.63
C LEU A 104 -8.98 3.49 27.17
N TYR A 105 -8.63 4.77 27.14
CA TYR A 105 -7.28 5.24 26.83
C TYR A 105 -6.52 5.49 28.13
N LEU A 106 -5.55 4.64 28.44
CA LEU A 106 -4.65 4.83 29.57
C LEU A 106 -3.47 5.72 29.12
N CYS A 107 -3.28 6.86 29.77
CA CYS A 107 -2.13 7.72 29.54
C CYS A 107 -1.10 7.51 30.64
N PHE A 108 0.14 7.16 30.27
CA PHE A 108 1.23 6.90 31.21
C PHE A 108 2.32 7.98 31.21
N GLY A 109 2.18 9.01 30.38
CA GLY A 109 3.18 10.07 30.25
C GLY A 109 2.80 11.13 29.21
N PRO A 110 3.49 12.28 29.21
CA PRO A 110 3.18 13.41 28.32
C PRO A 110 3.35 13.06 26.83
N ASP A 111 4.28 12.16 26.47
CA ASP A 111 4.52 11.73 25.08
C ASP A 111 3.30 11.03 24.44
N GLN A 112 2.37 10.53 25.26
CA GLN A 112 1.15 9.85 24.81
C GLN A 112 -0.06 10.79 24.74
N GLY A 113 0.00 11.97 25.39
CA GLY A 113 -1.09 12.93 25.53
C GLY A 113 -1.70 13.35 24.20
N ALA A 114 -0.90 14.03 23.37
CA ALA A 114 -1.33 14.53 22.06
C ALA A 114 -1.88 13.42 21.14
N ARG A 115 -1.32 12.20 21.23
CA ARG A 115 -1.82 11.06 20.47
C ARG A 115 -3.20 10.60 20.97
N ILE A 116 -3.38 10.55 22.28
CA ILE A 116 -4.67 10.18 22.89
C ILE A 116 -5.72 11.26 22.61
N GLU A 117 -5.36 12.54 22.66
CA GLU A 117 -6.23 13.67 22.32
C GLU A 117 -6.80 13.53 20.90
N ALA A 118 -5.94 13.28 19.90
CA ALA A 118 -6.38 13.06 18.52
C ALA A 118 -7.28 11.82 18.36
N LEU A 119 -7.07 10.77 19.16
CA LEU A 119 -7.91 9.58 19.16
C LEU A 119 -9.28 9.85 19.82
N LEU A 120 -9.31 10.63 20.90
CA LEU A 120 -10.55 11.06 21.56
C LEU A 120 -11.38 11.95 20.63
N GLU A 121 -10.74 12.86 19.90
CA GLU A 121 -11.41 13.70 18.90
C GLU A 121 -12.05 12.83 17.80
N ALA A 122 -11.31 11.89 17.23
CA ALA A 122 -11.83 10.99 16.21
C ALA A 122 -13.00 10.14 16.70
N ASP A 123 -12.89 9.54 17.90
CA ASP A 123 -13.94 8.73 18.51
C ASP A 123 -15.19 9.57 18.84
N ALA A 124 -15.02 10.80 19.33
CA ALA A 124 -16.11 11.71 19.64
C ALA A 124 -16.85 12.18 18.37
N MET A 125 -16.11 12.51 17.30
CA MET A 125 -16.69 12.88 16.01
C MET A 125 -17.43 11.72 15.35
N GLN A 126 -16.91 10.49 15.46
CA GLN A 126 -17.60 9.29 15.01
C GLN A 126 -18.90 9.07 15.79
N ALA A 127 -18.87 9.20 17.12
CA ALA A 127 -20.07 9.09 17.95
C ALA A 127 -21.09 10.22 17.65
N ALA A 128 -20.63 11.44 17.32
CA ALA A 128 -21.48 12.54 16.91
C ALA A 128 -22.14 12.29 15.54
N LEU A 129 -21.42 11.64 14.62
CA LEU A 129 -21.96 11.23 13.32
C LEU A 129 -23.05 10.16 13.49
N GLU A 130 -22.83 9.19 14.37
CA GLU A 130 -23.80 8.14 14.71
C GLU A 130 -25.03 8.72 15.43
N ALA A 131 -24.84 9.74 16.26
CA ALA A 131 -25.91 10.51 16.90
C ALA A 131 -26.68 11.44 15.92
N GLY A 132 -26.21 11.58 14.68
CA GLY A 132 -26.82 12.46 13.67
C GLY A 132 -26.60 13.96 13.92
N LEU A 133 -25.64 14.33 14.77
CA LEU A 133 -25.28 15.72 15.05
C LEU A 133 -24.45 16.35 13.92
N LEU A 134 -23.75 15.52 13.16
CA LEU A 134 -23.09 15.93 11.93
C LEU A 134 -24.06 15.70 10.78
N GLU A 135 -24.39 16.75 10.04
CA GLU A 135 -25.05 16.58 8.75
C GLU A 135 -24.19 15.63 7.92
N ARG A 136 -24.72 14.46 7.59
CA ARG A 136 -24.20 13.68 6.47
C ARG A 136 -24.36 14.57 5.26
N ARG A 137 -23.30 15.28 4.87
CA ARG A 137 -23.27 16.05 3.63
C ARG A 137 -23.73 15.09 2.55
N ALA A 138 -24.92 15.34 2.00
CA ALA A 138 -25.45 14.52 0.93
C ALA A 138 -24.49 14.71 -0.24
N VAL A 139 -23.60 13.72 -0.42
CA VAL A 139 -22.72 13.65 -1.58
C VAL A 139 -23.64 13.51 -2.78
N GLN A 140 -23.95 14.63 -3.44
CA GLN A 140 -24.67 14.58 -4.70
C GLN A 140 -23.71 13.94 -5.70
N ARG A 141 -24.08 12.73 -6.12
CA ARG A 141 -23.44 12.04 -7.22
C ARG A 141 -24.21 12.34 -8.47
N ARG A 142 -23.53 12.84 -9.48
CA ARG A 142 -24.11 13.04 -10.81
C ARG A 142 -23.23 12.32 -11.81
N THR A 143 -23.83 11.54 -12.68
CA THR A 143 -23.10 11.01 -13.83
C THR A 143 -22.77 12.18 -14.76
N VAL A 144 -21.48 12.35 -15.05
CA VAL A 144 -20.98 13.39 -15.93
C VAL A 144 -19.98 12.81 -16.92
N THR A 145 -19.85 13.47 -18.06
CA THR A 145 -18.86 13.14 -19.10
C THR A 145 -17.98 14.36 -19.31
N GLY A 146 -16.67 14.13 -19.36
CA GLY A 146 -15.68 15.19 -19.54
C GLY A 146 -14.40 14.68 -20.19
N ARG A 147 -13.53 15.60 -20.56
CA ARG A 147 -12.27 15.31 -21.24
C ARG A 147 -11.09 15.43 -20.29
N VAL A 148 -10.20 14.46 -20.33
CA VAL A 148 -8.93 14.49 -19.58
C VAL A 148 -8.04 15.56 -20.20
N VAL A 149 -7.71 16.61 -19.44
CA VAL A 149 -6.87 17.72 -19.91
C VAL A 149 -5.39 17.45 -19.63
N GLY A 150 -5.10 16.72 -18.56
CA GLY A 150 -3.74 16.36 -18.19
C GLY A 150 -3.67 15.42 -17.00
N VAL A 151 -2.45 14.97 -16.69
CA VAL A 151 -2.12 14.24 -15.47
C VAL A 151 -1.14 15.08 -14.68
N LEU A 152 -1.43 15.34 -13.40
CA LEU A 152 -0.60 16.14 -12.51
C LEU A 152 -0.56 15.49 -11.11
N ALA A 153 0.65 15.31 -10.57
CA ALA A 153 0.87 14.78 -9.22
C ALA A 153 0.08 13.47 -8.92
N GLY A 154 0.08 12.53 -9.87
CA GLY A 154 -0.63 11.24 -9.73
C GLY A 154 -2.16 11.35 -9.83
N ARG A 155 -2.69 12.43 -10.42
CA ARG A 155 -4.13 12.64 -10.62
C ARG A 155 -4.44 13.03 -12.06
N GLY A 156 -5.49 12.45 -12.63
CA GLY A 156 -6.06 12.89 -13.89
C GLY A 156 -6.95 14.11 -13.67
N ILE A 157 -6.80 15.15 -14.47
CA ILE A 157 -7.68 16.32 -14.42
C ILE A 157 -8.67 16.23 -15.58
N VAL A 158 -9.96 16.20 -15.25
CA VAL A 158 -11.06 16.08 -16.20
C VAL A 158 -11.83 17.39 -16.22
N GLU A 159 -12.09 17.93 -17.40
CA GLU A 159 -12.86 19.16 -17.60
C GLU A 159 -14.09 18.87 -18.47
N GLY A 160 -15.23 19.43 -18.09
CA GLY A 160 -16.48 19.34 -18.83
C GLY A 160 -17.46 20.41 -18.39
N ASP A 161 -18.73 20.27 -18.76
CA ASP A 161 -19.78 21.26 -18.44
C ASP A 161 -20.07 21.39 -16.94
N PHE A 162 -19.58 20.43 -16.14
CA PHE A 162 -19.63 20.42 -14.67
C PHE A 162 -18.44 21.15 -14.03
N GLY A 163 -17.53 21.73 -14.83
CA GLY A 163 -16.28 22.32 -14.38
C GLY A 163 -15.14 21.31 -14.39
N ARG A 164 -14.24 21.42 -13.41
CA ARG A 164 -13.07 20.54 -13.27
C ARG A 164 -13.26 19.52 -12.16
N ALA A 165 -12.90 18.28 -12.43
CA ALA A 165 -12.81 17.21 -11.44
C ALA A 165 -11.44 16.54 -11.46
N ALA A 166 -11.04 16.06 -10.29
CA ALA A 166 -9.86 15.22 -10.13
C ALA A 166 -10.25 13.74 -10.15
N LEU A 167 -9.58 12.98 -11.00
CA LEU A 167 -9.60 11.53 -11.07
C LEU A 167 -8.40 10.98 -10.30
N ARG A 168 -8.64 10.18 -9.28
CA ARG A 168 -7.59 9.50 -8.50
C ARG A 168 -7.48 8.03 -8.89
N GLU A 169 -6.30 7.45 -8.72
CA GLU A 169 -6.06 6.03 -9.00
C GLU A 169 -7.02 5.10 -8.22
N GLU A 170 -7.34 5.41 -6.96
CA GLU A 170 -8.20 4.57 -6.13
C GLU A 170 -9.68 4.63 -6.54
N LEU A 171 -10.05 5.69 -7.28
CA LEU A 171 -11.37 5.91 -7.85
C LEU A 171 -11.43 5.52 -9.34
N ALA A 172 -10.41 4.80 -9.81
CA ALA A 172 -10.39 4.15 -11.11
C ALA A 172 -10.02 2.67 -10.96
N VAL A 173 -8.72 2.35 -10.84
CA VAL A 173 -8.23 0.99 -10.61
C VAL A 173 -7.13 1.02 -9.55
N PRO A 174 -7.39 0.52 -8.32
CA PRO A 174 -6.41 0.52 -7.25
C PRO A 174 -5.09 -0.17 -7.65
N GLY A 175 -3.96 0.45 -7.32
CA GLY A 175 -2.63 -0.11 -7.62
C GLY A 175 -2.21 -0.03 -9.08
N VAL A 176 -2.90 0.78 -9.90
CA VAL A 176 -2.48 1.13 -11.26
C VAL A 176 -2.23 2.64 -11.33
N PRO A 177 -1.02 3.10 -11.70
CA PRO A 177 -0.72 4.52 -11.84
C PRO A 177 -1.69 5.20 -12.81
N ILE A 178 -2.10 6.44 -12.51
CA ILE A 178 -3.14 7.13 -13.26
C ILE A 178 -2.80 7.33 -14.74
N GLU A 179 -1.50 7.41 -15.08
CA GLU A 179 -0.96 7.53 -16.44
C GLU A 179 -1.20 6.26 -17.29
N ARG A 180 -1.44 5.12 -16.63
CA ARG A 180 -1.82 3.84 -17.26
C ARG A 180 -3.34 3.65 -17.32
N VAL A 181 -4.10 4.51 -16.67
CA VAL A 181 -5.56 4.49 -16.64
C VAL A 181 -6.14 5.46 -17.67
N VAL A 182 -5.59 6.69 -17.73
CA VAL A 182 -6.06 7.76 -18.62
C VAL A 182 -4.94 8.47 -19.36
N ARG A 183 -5.26 9.07 -20.51
CA ARG A 183 -4.35 9.94 -21.27
C ARG A 183 -4.98 11.30 -21.60
N PRO A 184 -4.18 12.36 -21.77
CA PRO A 184 -4.69 13.64 -22.22
C PRO A 184 -5.49 13.52 -23.52
N GLY A 185 -6.63 14.19 -23.56
CA GLY A 185 -7.58 14.21 -24.66
C GLY A 185 -8.61 13.08 -24.68
N GLN A 186 -8.52 12.10 -23.77
CA GLN A 186 -9.49 11.03 -23.62
C GLN A 186 -10.80 11.54 -23.02
N GLU A 187 -11.93 11.06 -23.53
CA GLU A 187 -13.24 11.29 -22.92
C GLU A 187 -13.52 10.22 -21.87
N VAL A 188 -13.97 10.65 -20.69
CA VAL A 188 -14.28 9.76 -19.56
C VAL A 188 -15.66 10.12 -19.00
N THR A 189 -16.40 9.09 -18.60
CA THR A 189 -17.69 9.22 -17.92
C THR A 189 -17.57 8.69 -16.50
N GLY A 190 -18.21 9.29 -15.52
CA GLY A 190 -18.10 8.84 -14.13
C GLY A 190 -19.10 9.50 -13.20
N GLU A 191 -19.12 9.06 -11.95
CA GLU A 191 -19.88 9.71 -10.89
C GLU A 191 -19.05 10.87 -10.30
N TRP A 192 -19.50 12.10 -10.53
CA TRP A 192 -18.88 13.27 -9.94
C TRP A 192 -19.47 13.55 -8.56
N VAL A 193 -18.58 13.60 -7.56
CA VAL A 193 -18.85 13.92 -6.17
C VAL A 193 -18.61 15.41 -5.97
N THR A 194 -19.70 16.19 -5.92
CA THR A 194 -19.65 17.66 -5.89
C THR A 194 -18.95 18.24 -4.66
N ALA A 195 -18.97 17.53 -3.53
CA ALA A 195 -18.37 18.00 -2.28
C ALA A 195 -16.84 18.07 -2.33
N ASP A 196 -16.22 17.14 -3.05
CA ASP A 196 -14.76 16.94 -3.04
C ASP A 196 -14.10 17.22 -4.42
N GLY A 197 -14.93 17.51 -5.44
CA GLY A 197 -14.46 17.69 -6.81
C GLY A 197 -13.86 16.42 -7.41
N LEU A 198 -14.25 15.24 -6.91
CA LEU A 198 -13.71 13.95 -7.32
C LEU A 198 -14.60 13.30 -8.37
N LEU A 199 -13.98 12.65 -9.35
CA LEU A 199 -14.67 11.82 -10.34
C LEU A 199 -14.37 10.34 -10.07
N ASP A 200 -15.41 9.55 -9.87
CA ASP A 200 -15.32 8.09 -9.72
C ASP A 200 -15.68 7.42 -11.05
N VAL A 201 -14.73 6.70 -11.64
CA VAL A 201 -14.86 6.04 -12.94
C VAL A 201 -14.80 4.51 -12.83
N ARG A 202 -14.86 3.95 -11.61
CA ARG A 202 -14.82 2.49 -11.39
C ARG A 202 -15.90 1.74 -12.18
N ASN A 203 -17.05 2.39 -12.39
CA ASN A 203 -18.15 1.83 -13.19
C ASN A 203 -17.87 1.80 -14.71
N GLN A 204 -16.85 2.50 -15.19
CA GLN A 204 -16.41 2.48 -16.59
C GLN A 204 -15.22 1.56 -16.84
N VAL A 205 -14.64 0.95 -15.80
CA VAL A 205 -13.53 0.02 -15.95
C VAL A 205 -14.02 -1.19 -16.73
N ARG A 206 -13.36 -1.48 -17.86
CA ARG A 206 -13.71 -2.60 -18.72
C ARG A 206 -13.62 -3.91 -17.94
N PRO A 207 -14.66 -4.77 -17.96
CA PRO A 207 -14.61 -6.07 -17.32
C PRO A 207 -13.49 -6.93 -17.91
N ALA A 208 -12.80 -7.70 -17.07
CA ALA A 208 -11.70 -8.55 -17.50
C ALA A 208 -12.10 -9.56 -18.60
N THR A 209 -13.33 -10.07 -18.56
CA THR A 209 -13.86 -11.01 -19.56
C THR A 209 -13.92 -10.42 -20.97
N GLU A 210 -14.23 -9.12 -21.08
CA GLU A 210 -14.29 -8.40 -22.36
C GLU A 210 -12.90 -7.91 -22.76
N ALA A 211 -12.12 -7.40 -21.79
CA ALA A 211 -10.78 -6.87 -22.05
C ALA A 211 -9.76 -7.94 -22.49
N LEU A 212 -10.00 -9.20 -22.16
CA LEU A 212 -9.12 -10.33 -22.48
C LEU A 212 -9.70 -11.27 -23.56
N GLU A 213 -10.87 -10.98 -24.11
CA GLU A 213 -11.57 -11.85 -25.07
C GLU A 213 -10.77 -12.07 -26.36
N HIS A 214 -9.96 -11.07 -26.75
CA HIS A 214 -9.19 -11.10 -28.01
C HIS A 214 -7.91 -11.95 -27.95
N TYR A 215 -7.58 -12.52 -26.79
CA TYR A 215 -6.38 -13.36 -26.60
C TYR A 215 -6.68 -14.84 -26.88
N ALA A 216 -5.82 -15.47 -27.69
CA ALA A 216 -5.91 -16.87 -28.09
C ALA A 216 -4.66 -17.67 -27.69
N PRO A 217 -4.74 -19.01 -27.59
CA PRO A 217 -3.56 -19.85 -27.41
C PRO A 217 -2.50 -19.59 -28.49
N GLY A 218 -1.24 -19.38 -28.08
CA GLY A 218 -0.11 -19.02 -28.92
C GLY A 218 0.23 -17.54 -28.93
N ASP A 219 -0.63 -16.66 -28.40
CA ASP A 219 -0.33 -15.22 -28.34
C ASP A 219 0.75 -14.91 -27.29
N ALA A 220 1.71 -14.05 -27.64
CA ALA A 220 2.59 -13.38 -26.68
C ALA A 220 1.87 -12.17 -26.07
N VAL A 221 1.75 -12.10 -24.74
CA VAL A 221 1.02 -11.04 -24.02
C VAL A 221 1.88 -10.46 -22.89
N LEU A 222 1.66 -9.18 -22.55
CA LEU A 222 2.26 -8.60 -21.35
C LEU A 222 1.47 -8.99 -20.10
N VAL A 223 2.20 -9.37 -19.05
CA VAL A 223 1.64 -9.65 -17.73
C VAL A 223 2.46 -8.96 -16.65
N ARG A 224 1.80 -8.52 -15.58
CA ARG A 224 2.46 -7.95 -14.41
C ARG A 224 2.65 -9.03 -13.34
N VAL A 225 3.84 -9.17 -12.79
CA VAL A 225 4.13 -10.09 -11.69
C VAL A 225 3.49 -9.56 -10.40
N ALA A 226 2.56 -10.31 -9.82
CA ALA A 226 1.84 -9.94 -8.60
C ALA A 226 2.41 -10.60 -7.34
N ASP A 227 2.98 -11.80 -7.45
CA ASP A 227 3.62 -12.52 -6.34
C ASP A 227 4.67 -13.50 -6.88
N VAL A 228 5.72 -13.76 -6.09
CA VAL A 228 6.80 -14.70 -6.46
C VAL A 228 7.16 -15.59 -5.27
N GLY A 229 6.97 -16.89 -5.46
CA GLY A 229 7.33 -17.94 -4.51
C GLY A 229 8.59 -18.71 -4.94
N ARG A 230 8.98 -19.71 -4.12
CA ARG A 230 10.16 -20.56 -4.38
C ARG A 230 9.99 -21.50 -5.58
N ASP A 231 8.75 -21.84 -5.93
CA ASP A 231 8.40 -22.85 -6.93
C ASP A 231 7.27 -22.40 -7.86
N ARG A 232 6.83 -21.14 -7.74
CA ARG A 232 5.71 -20.57 -8.49
C ARG A 232 5.82 -19.06 -8.57
N ALA A 233 5.05 -18.47 -9.49
CA ALA A 233 4.78 -17.05 -9.53
C ALA A 233 3.30 -16.82 -9.86
N VAL A 234 2.77 -15.68 -9.43
CA VAL A 234 1.43 -15.22 -9.78
C VAL A 234 1.60 -13.99 -10.65
N VAL A 235 1.01 -14.03 -11.84
CA VAL A 235 1.02 -12.92 -12.80
C VAL A 235 -0.39 -12.44 -13.10
N GLU A 236 -0.49 -11.22 -13.59
CA GLU A 236 -1.74 -10.55 -13.91
C GLU A 236 -1.73 -10.04 -15.36
N PRO A 237 -2.44 -10.72 -16.29
CA PRO A 237 -2.67 -10.19 -17.65
C PRO A 237 -3.66 -9.00 -17.66
N TYR A 238 -4.47 -8.86 -16.61
CA TYR A 238 -5.37 -7.74 -16.38
C TYR A 238 -5.57 -7.52 -14.88
N PRO A 239 -5.81 -6.30 -14.37
CA PRO A 239 -6.01 -6.07 -12.95
C PRO A 239 -7.09 -6.97 -12.35
N GLY A 240 -6.75 -7.67 -11.26
CA GLY A 240 -7.65 -8.60 -10.57
C GLY A 240 -7.73 -10.00 -11.18
N VAL A 241 -7.16 -10.25 -12.36
CA VAL A 241 -7.04 -11.59 -12.95
C VAL A 241 -5.70 -12.18 -12.57
N ARG A 242 -5.69 -13.11 -11.61
CA ARG A 242 -4.47 -13.74 -11.11
C ARG A 242 -4.28 -15.12 -11.74
N VAL A 243 -3.14 -15.32 -12.38
CA VAL A 243 -2.76 -16.57 -13.03
C VAL A 243 -1.51 -17.12 -12.35
N GLU A 244 -1.60 -18.32 -11.80
CA GLU A 244 -0.47 -19.00 -11.19
C GLU A 244 0.32 -19.79 -12.24
N ILE A 245 1.64 -19.64 -12.21
CA ILE A 245 2.60 -20.31 -13.08
C ILE A 245 3.59 -21.06 -12.19
N GLY A 246 3.67 -22.37 -12.34
CA GLY A 246 4.67 -23.17 -11.63
C GLY A 246 6.07 -23.02 -12.23
N VAL A 247 7.11 -23.46 -11.51
CA VAL A 247 8.53 -23.33 -11.93
C VAL A 247 8.80 -23.79 -13.37
N HIS A 248 8.16 -24.87 -13.83
CA HIS A 248 8.31 -25.39 -15.20
C HIS A 248 7.71 -24.50 -16.29
N GLY A 249 6.78 -23.62 -15.94
CA GLY A 249 6.26 -22.58 -16.82
C GLY A 249 7.01 -21.25 -16.69
N ILE A 250 7.99 -21.16 -15.80
CA ILE A 250 8.82 -19.96 -15.58
C ILE A 250 10.19 -20.12 -16.22
N THR A 251 10.83 -21.28 -16.04
CA THR A 251 12.18 -21.58 -16.52
C THR A 251 12.26 -23.03 -17.02
N GLY A 252 13.10 -23.27 -18.04
CA GLY A 252 13.45 -24.60 -18.49
C GLY A 252 14.36 -25.37 -17.51
N ASN A 253 14.91 -24.70 -16.49
CA ASN A 253 15.76 -25.31 -15.47
C ASN A 253 15.07 -25.35 -14.09
N PRO A 254 14.66 -26.53 -13.61
CA PRO A 254 13.91 -26.67 -12.34
C PRO A 254 14.74 -26.36 -11.09
N LEU A 255 16.04 -26.13 -11.22
CA LEU A 255 16.92 -25.70 -10.12
C LEU A 255 16.96 -24.19 -9.95
N ASP A 256 16.43 -23.40 -10.90
CA ASP A 256 16.39 -21.95 -10.70
C ASP A 256 15.29 -21.59 -9.71
N ASP A 257 15.58 -20.63 -8.83
CA ASP A 257 14.59 -20.05 -7.94
C ASP A 257 13.87 -18.91 -8.68
N PRO A 258 12.54 -18.96 -8.87
CA PRO A 258 11.79 -17.89 -9.52
C PRO A 258 12.01 -16.52 -8.88
N ARG A 259 12.33 -16.46 -7.58
CA ARG A 259 12.61 -15.20 -6.85
C ARG A 259 13.90 -14.52 -7.31
N ASP A 260 14.79 -15.24 -7.98
CA ASP A 260 15.99 -14.70 -8.60
C ASP A 260 15.79 -14.28 -10.06
N LEU A 261 14.67 -14.69 -10.67
CA LEU A 261 14.34 -14.46 -12.08
C LEU A 261 13.37 -13.31 -12.31
N MET A 262 12.47 -13.06 -11.35
CA MET A 262 11.41 -12.05 -11.49
C MET A 262 11.14 -11.31 -10.18
N THR A 263 10.66 -10.07 -10.31
CA THR A 263 10.32 -9.20 -9.18
C THR A 263 8.83 -8.86 -9.17
N VAL A 264 8.22 -8.76 -7.99
CA VAL A 264 6.84 -8.27 -7.85
C VAL A 264 6.75 -6.84 -8.42
N GLY A 265 5.75 -6.62 -9.28
CA GLY A 265 5.51 -5.38 -10.03
C GLY A 265 6.13 -5.37 -11.44
N GLU A 266 7.04 -6.30 -11.75
CA GLU A 266 7.69 -6.40 -13.05
C GLU A 266 6.69 -6.74 -14.16
N VAL A 267 6.87 -6.17 -15.35
CA VAL A 267 6.11 -6.51 -16.55
C VAL A 267 6.94 -7.43 -17.42
N VAL A 268 6.42 -8.62 -17.70
CA VAL A 268 7.09 -9.66 -18.49
C VAL A 268 6.20 -10.12 -19.63
N VAL A 269 6.81 -10.70 -20.66
CA VAL A 269 6.10 -11.32 -21.78
C VAL A 269 5.82 -12.78 -21.40
N ALA A 270 4.60 -13.25 -21.66
CA ALA A 270 4.21 -14.64 -21.48
C ALA A 270 3.39 -15.14 -22.67
N HIS A 271 3.53 -16.41 -23.03
CA HIS A 271 2.67 -17.07 -24.01
C HIS A 271 1.39 -17.57 -23.38
N VAL A 272 0.29 -17.36 -24.09
CA VAL A 272 -0.99 -17.96 -23.76
C VAL A 272 -0.98 -19.43 -24.17
N VAL A 273 -0.91 -20.35 -23.20
CA VAL A 273 -1.08 -21.79 -23.47
C VAL A 273 -2.56 -22.13 -23.57
N ARG A 274 -3.40 -21.45 -22.77
CA ARG A 274 -4.87 -21.62 -22.78
C ARG A 274 -5.56 -20.38 -22.24
N ALA A 275 -6.52 -19.82 -22.98
CA ALA A 275 -7.24 -18.58 -22.61
C ALA A 275 -8.43 -18.78 -21.64
N GLY A 276 -9.19 -19.88 -21.75
CA GLY A 276 -10.41 -20.07 -20.93
C GLY A 276 -10.14 -20.33 -19.45
N ARG A 277 -9.32 -21.36 -19.14
CA ARG A 277 -8.67 -21.51 -17.82
C ARG A 277 -7.23 -21.09 -18.02
N TRP A 278 -6.98 -19.79 -17.85
CA TRP A 278 -5.69 -19.15 -18.05
C TRP A 278 -4.53 -20.05 -17.64
N LEU A 279 -3.72 -20.41 -18.63
CA LEU A 279 -2.45 -21.07 -18.44
C LEU A 279 -1.44 -20.29 -19.28
N LEU A 280 -0.39 -19.82 -18.63
CA LEU A 280 0.65 -18.98 -19.23
C LEU A 280 2.01 -19.66 -19.08
N SER A 281 2.91 -19.40 -20.03
CA SER A 281 4.30 -19.85 -20.00
C SER A 281 5.23 -18.67 -20.27
N LEU A 282 6.33 -18.59 -19.53
CA LEU A 282 7.47 -17.69 -19.77
C LEU A 282 8.65 -18.44 -20.40
N VAL A 283 8.54 -19.75 -20.59
CA VAL A 283 9.56 -20.58 -21.24
C VAL A 283 9.44 -20.42 -22.75
N ASP A 284 10.59 -20.33 -23.44
CA ASP A 284 10.72 -20.20 -24.90
C ASP A 284 10.06 -18.92 -25.47
N VAL A 285 10.00 -17.84 -24.68
CA VAL A 285 9.57 -16.52 -25.13
C VAL A 285 10.78 -15.76 -25.67
N ASP A 286 10.79 -15.49 -26.97
CA ASP A 286 11.84 -14.69 -27.61
C ASP A 286 11.60 -13.19 -27.38
N ASP A 287 12.66 -12.46 -27.02
CA ASP A 287 12.61 -11.01 -26.74
C ASP A 287 12.11 -10.17 -27.96
N ASP A 288 12.15 -10.74 -29.17
CA ASP A 288 11.80 -10.08 -30.44
C ASP A 288 10.40 -10.47 -30.99
N GLU A 289 9.65 -11.32 -30.29
CA GLU A 289 8.32 -11.76 -30.74
C GLU A 289 7.27 -10.64 -30.62
N PRO A 290 6.41 -10.42 -31.64
CA PRO A 290 5.42 -9.35 -31.59
C PRO A 290 4.37 -9.59 -30.50
N VAL A 291 4.39 -8.74 -29.48
CA VAL A 291 3.41 -8.77 -28.39
C VAL A 291 2.04 -8.33 -28.88
N ARG A 292 1.01 -9.08 -28.50
CA ARG A 292 -0.39 -8.79 -28.81
C ARG A 292 -0.85 -7.50 -28.11
N GLU A 293 -1.81 -6.82 -28.71
CA GLU A 293 -2.33 -5.53 -28.20
C GLU A 293 -2.77 -5.63 -26.74
N VAL A 294 -2.16 -4.79 -25.89
CA VAL A 294 -2.43 -4.72 -24.47
C VAL A 294 -3.71 -3.92 -24.22
N PRO A 295 -4.69 -4.45 -23.48
CA PRO A 295 -5.96 -3.78 -23.27
C PRO A 295 -5.82 -2.47 -22.49
N SER A 296 -6.72 -1.53 -22.76
CA SER A 296 -6.92 -0.34 -21.92
C SER A 296 -7.96 -0.60 -20.83
N LEU A 297 -7.80 0.05 -19.67
CA LEU A 297 -8.71 -0.10 -18.52
C LEU A 297 -10.01 0.66 -18.73
N LEU A 298 -9.92 1.83 -19.36
CA LEU A 298 -11.06 2.68 -19.72
C LEU A 298 -11.17 2.79 -21.23
N PRO A 299 -12.38 2.94 -21.79
CA PRO A 299 -12.57 3.18 -23.22
C PRO A 299 -11.69 4.35 -23.72
N GLY A 300 -10.98 4.12 -24.83
CA GLY A 300 -10.08 5.12 -25.43
C GLY A 300 -8.82 5.47 -24.63
N GLY A 301 -8.57 4.78 -23.51
CA GLY A 301 -7.41 4.95 -22.65
C GLY A 301 -6.13 4.32 -23.18
N PRO A 302 -4.99 4.55 -22.52
CA PRO A 302 -3.72 3.92 -22.87
C PRO A 302 -3.72 2.43 -22.51
N ALA A 303 -2.75 1.70 -23.08
CA ALA A 303 -2.44 0.34 -22.64
C ALA A 303 -2.03 0.34 -21.16
N TRP A 304 -2.64 -0.54 -20.37
CA TRP A 304 -2.44 -0.55 -18.92
C TRP A 304 -1.04 -1.04 -18.51
N LEU A 305 -0.43 -1.87 -19.37
CA LEU A 305 0.98 -2.24 -19.32
C LEU A 305 1.70 -1.67 -20.53
N ALA A 306 2.97 -1.32 -20.35
CA ALA A 306 3.89 -1.18 -21.46
C ALA A 306 5.19 -1.87 -21.06
N VAL A 307 5.88 -2.41 -22.07
CA VAL A 307 7.31 -2.68 -21.95
C VAL A 307 7.95 -1.31 -21.74
N GLU A 308 8.72 -1.13 -20.66
CA GLU A 308 9.50 0.09 -20.51
C GLU A 308 10.55 0.13 -21.61
N ASP A 309 10.18 0.71 -22.76
CA ASP A 309 11.16 1.23 -23.68
C ASP A 309 12.01 2.22 -22.90
N SER A 310 13.29 1.91 -22.82
CA SER A 310 14.34 2.86 -22.43
C SER A 310 14.38 4.00 -23.45
N ALA A 311 13.36 4.85 -23.47
CA ALA A 311 13.44 6.17 -24.04
C ALA A 311 13.77 7.12 -22.88
N PRO A 312 14.93 7.79 -22.88
CA PRO A 312 15.20 8.81 -21.88
C PRO A 312 14.10 9.86 -22.03
N ALA A 313 13.27 10.02 -20.99
CA ALA A 313 12.45 11.21 -20.85
C ALA A 313 13.40 12.38 -21.01
N ALA A 314 13.26 13.12 -22.12
CA ALA A 314 14.10 14.27 -22.41
C ALA A 314 13.94 15.23 -21.24
N ARG A 315 14.95 15.25 -20.36
CA ARG A 315 15.08 16.28 -19.35
C ARG A 315 15.16 17.60 -20.12
N PRO A 316 14.33 18.61 -19.82
CA PRO A 316 14.65 19.95 -20.27
C PRO A 316 16.04 20.27 -19.72
N GLY A 317 16.95 20.65 -20.63
CA GLY A 317 18.33 20.94 -20.28
C GLY A 317 18.41 22.01 -19.18
N PRO A 318 19.48 22.03 -18.37
CA PRO A 318 19.62 22.89 -17.19
C PRO A 318 19.62 24.41 -17.46
N ASP A 319 19.44 24.85 -18.70
CA ASP A 319 19.48 26.26 -19.11
C ASP A 319 18.16 26.76 -19.77
N ALA A 320 17.05 26.05 -19.61
CA ALA A 320 15.74 26.63 -19.96
C ALA A 320 15.25 27.53 -18.81
N PRO A 321 15.21 28.88 -18.95
CA PRO A 321 14.63 29.71 -17.92
C PRO A 321 13.15 29.36 -17.75
N TRP A 322 12.80 28.93 -16.55
CA TRP A 322 11.41 28.81 -16.11
C TRP A 322 10.74 30.19 -16.22
N SER A 323 9.76 30.32 -17.11
CA SER A 323 8.78 31.42 -17.04
C SER A 323 7.58 30.96 -16.22
N PRO A 324 7.24 31.63 -15.10
CA PRO A 324 6.00 31.31 -14.39
C PRO A 324 4.80 31.57 -15.30
N PRO A 325 3.71 30.81 -15.19
CA PRO A 325 2.50 31.07 -15.95
C PRO A 325 2.02 32.49 -15.62
N GLN A 326 1.98 33.35 -16.64
CA GLN A 326 1.36 34.66 -16.57
C GLN A 326 -0.14 34.40 -16.35
N VAL A 327 -0.62 34.70 -15.15
CA VAL A 327 -2.04 34.90 -14.95
C VAL A 327 -2.34 36.22 -15.63
N ASP A 328 -3.01 36.18 -16.78
CA ASP A 328 -3.61 37.36 -17.38
C ASP A 328 -4.70 37.87 -16.43
N VAL A 329 -4.29 38.69 -15.46
CA VAL A 329 -5.21 39.55 -14.73
C VAL A 329 -5.51 40.69 -15.68
N GLU A 330 -6.70 40.67 -16.28
CA GLU A 330 -7.22 41.87 -16.97
C GLU A 330 -7.09 43.07 -16.02
N PRO A 331 -6.45 44.17 -16.45
CA PRO A 331 -6.24 45.31 -15.59
C PRO A 331 -7.59 45.98 -15.30
N VAL A 332 -8.02 45.90 -14.04
CA VAL A 332 -9.05 46.80 -13.51
C VAL A 332 -8.51 48.22 -13.65
N VAL A 333 -9.13 48.99 -14.53
CA VAL A 333 -8.84 50.40 -14.77
C VAL A 333 -8.93 51.15 -13.44
N ALA A 334 -7.80 51.69 -13.00
CA ALA A 334 -7.73 52.63 -11.90
C ALA A 334 -8.42 53.93 -12.32
N LEU A 335 -9.55 54.25 -11.69
CA LEU A 335 -10.12 55.60 -11.73
C LEU A 335 -9.49 56.41 -10.60
N GLU A 336 -8.60 57.33 -10.97
CA GLU A 336 -8.11 58.43 -10.13
C GLU A 336 -9.27 59.34 -9.67
N PRO A 337 -9.14 60.02 -8.52
CA PRO A 337 -10.23 60.75 -7.89
C PRO A 337 -10.38 62.16 -8.47
N ALA A 338 -11.55 62.46 -9.04
CA ALA A 338 -11.94 63.83 -9.38
C ALA A 338 -12.94 64.36 -8.33
N GLY A 339 -12.61 65.51 -7.76
CA GLY A 339 -13.30 66.11 -6.63
C GLY A 339 -14.61 66.85 -6.93
N THR A 340 -15.26 67.17 -5.81
CA THR A 340 -16.19 68.30 -5.54
C THR A 340 -17.70 68.03 -5.78
N PRO A 341 -18.59 68.46 -4.84
CA PRO A 341 -19.72 67.67 -4.35
C PRO A 341 -21.09 68.15 -4.86
N PRO A 342 -22.18 67.45 -4.46
CA PRO A 342 -23.33 68.22 -3.99
C PRO A 342 -24.01 67.65 -2.73
N ARG A 343 -24.17 68.55 -1.77
CA ARG A 343 -25.41 68.99 -1.10
C ARG A 343 -26.34 67.95 -0.44
N ALA A 344 -26.45 68.15 0.87
CA ALA A 344 -27.39 67.61 1.85
C ALA A 344 -28.84 67.41 1.39
N ILE A 345 -29.42 66.30 1.86
CA ILE A 345 -30.81 66.22 2.31
C ILE A 345 -30.79 65.46 3.65
N ALA A 346 -31.40 66.06 4.66
CA ALA A 346 -31.64 65.49 5.98
C ALA A 346 -32.98 64.74 5.98
N GLU A 347 -33.07 63.60 6.66
CA GLU A 347 -34.16 63.27 7.61
C GLU A 347 -33.97 61.89 8.28
N ALA A 348 -33.82 61.96 9.61
CA ALA A 348 -34.48 61.21 10.69
C ALA A 348 -34.63 59.66 10.73
N ALA A 349 -34.46 59.17 11.97
CA ALA A 349 -35.04 57.98 12.62
C ALA A 349 -34.35 56.62 12.30
N ASP A 350 -34.11 55.68 13.22
CA ASP A 350 -34.35 55.56 14.66
C ASP A 350 -33.41 54.42 15.16
N VAL A 351 -33.01 54.47 16.43
CA VAL A 351 -32.23 53.42 17.10
C VAL A 351 -33.18 52.59 17.97
N PRO A 352 -32.94 51.27 18.15
CA PRO A 352 -32.95 50.81 19.54
C PRO A 352 -31.81 49.84 19.87
N THR A 353 -31.02 50.25 20.85
CA THR A 353 -30.07 49.47 21.65
C THR A 353 -30.82 48.67 22.72
N PRO A 354 -30.42 47.43 23.04
CA PRO A 354 -31.03 46.67 24.13
C PRO A 354 -30.50 47.08 25.51
N VAL A 355 -31.45 47.16 26.43
CA VAL A 355 -31.40 47.62 27.83
C VAL A 355 -30.75 46.58 28.74
N ARG A 356 -29.91 47.02 29.69
CA ARG A 356 -29.66 46.34 30.97
C ARG A 356 -30.42 47.07 32.09
N PRO A 357 -31.01 46.37 33.07
CA PRO A 357 -31.89 46.96 34.07
C PRO A 357 -31.14 47.69 35.19
N SER A 358 -31.69 48.83 35.60
CA SER A 358 -31.32 49.62 36.77
C SER A 358 -32.26 49.33 37.96
N PRO A 359 -31.87 49.69 39.21
CA PRO A 359 -32.37 49.10 40.45
C PRO A 359 -33.48 49.93 41.12
N LEU A 360 -34.39 49.28 41.85
CA LEU A 360 -34.90 49.65 43.19
C LEU A 360 -36.28 49.01 43.43
N ASP A 361 -36.42 48.34 44.58
CA ASP A 361 -37.60 48.43 45.43
C ASP A 361 -37.24 47.91 46.81
N LEU A 362 -37.46 48.74 47.83
CA LEU A 362 -37.98 48.43 49.17
C LEU A 362 -37.60 49.56 50.14
N ASP A 363 -38.55 50.46 50.36
CA ASP A 363 -38.64 51.27 51.58
C ASP A 363 -40.08 51.13 52.11
N PRO A 364 -40.24 50.90 53.42
CA PRO A 364 -41.35 51.52 54.12
C PRO A 364 -40.88 52.14 55.46
N GLY A 365 -40.81 53.48 55.52
CA GLY A 365 -40.30 54.15 56.73
C GLY A 365 -40.70 55.61 56.94
N ARG A 366 -41.98 55.94 56.70
CA ARG A 366 -42.69 57.20 56.99
C ARG A 366 -42.18 58.00 58.22
N ARG A 367 -41.93 59.32 58.01
CA ARG A 367 -42.06 60.54 58.87
C ARG A 367 -40.81 61.42 58.62
N GLY A 368 -40.84 62.68 58.20
CA GLY A 368 -41.80 63.77 58.28
C GLY A 368 -40.98 65.06 58.58
N ALA A 369 -41.38 66.17 57.95
CA ALA A 369 -40.98 67.57 58.21
C ALA A 369 -39.67 68.10 57.57
N VAL A 370 -39.76 69.04 56.61
CA VAL A 370 -39.79 70.53 56.71
C VAL A 370 -38.39 71.14 56.47
N ASP A 371 -38.21 71.63 55.24
CA ASP A 371 -37.90 73.03 54.84
C ASP A 371 -36.60 73.79 55.27
N VAL A 372 -36.11 74.54 54.26
CA VAL A 372 -35.24 75.74 54.18
C VAL A 372 -33.76 75.75 54.66
N THR A 373 -32.88 76.00 53.67
CA THR A 373 -31.71 76.94 53.61
C THR A 373 -30.37 76.71 54.33
N ARG A 374 -29.31 76.61 53.47
CA ARG A 374 -27.94 77.25 53.47
C ARG A 374 -26.99 76.97 54.65
N PRO A 375 -25.65 77.24 54.60
CA PRO A 375 -24.65 77.49 53.51
C PRO A 375 -23.38 76.58 53.71
N PRO A 376 -22.10 76.98 53.43
CA PRO A 376 -21.42 77.48 52.23
C PRO A 376 -20.26 76.57 51.74
N SER A 377 -19.66 76.97 50.63
CA SER A 377 -18.40 76.51 49.99
C SER A 377 -17.13 76.64 50.85
N THR A 378 -16.17 75.70 50.70
CA THR A 378 -14.72 75.95 50.48
C THR A 378 -13.98 74.68 49.98
N SER A 379 -13.52 74.74 48.72
CA SER A 379 -12.24 74.23 48.15
C SER A 379 -11.94 72.71 48.14
N PRO A 380 -10.90 72.25 47.39
CA PRO A 380 -10.98 71.91 45.96
C PRO A 380 -10.37 70.52 45.66
N ASP A 381 -10.27 70.19 44.37
CA ASP A 381 -9.53 69.07 43.76
C ASP A 381 -10.25 67.73 43.66
N ASP A 382 -10.81 67.49 42.47
CA ASP A 382 -10.72 66.19 41.81
C ASP A 382 -10.97 66.35 40.29
N GLU A 383 -9.89 66.27 39.51
CA GLU A 383 -9.90 66.00 38.07
C GLU A 383 -9.16 64.66 37.81
N PRO A 384 -9.42 63.95 36.70
CA PRO A 384 -10.09 62.66 36.77
C PRO A 384 -9.14 61.46 36.64
N VAL A 385 -9.29 60.50 37.56
CA VAL A 385 -8.55 59.21 37.58
C VAL A 385 -8.97 58.25 36.43
N ALA A 386 -10.11 58.50 35.78
CA ALA A 386 -10.68 57.62 34.75
C ALA A 386 -9.84 57.50 33.45
N THR A 387 -9.10 58.53 33.06
CA THR A 387 -8.34 58.56 31.78
C THR A 387 -7.04 57.74 31.84
N SER A 388 -6.52 57.48 33.05
CA SER A 388 -5.28 56.72 33.28
C SER A 388 -5.48 55.21 33.16
N SER A 389 -6.62 54.70 33.64
CA SER A 389 -6.99 53.28 33.54
C SER A 389 -7.18 52.84 32.09
N ALA A 390 -8.02 53.56 31.33
CA ALA A 390 -8.34 53.23 29.95
C ALA A 390 -7.11 53.25 29.02
N ARG A 391 -6.10 54.09 29.31
CA ARG A 391 -4.83 54.12 28.57
C ARG A 391 -3.95 52.90 28.87
N LYS A 392 -3.96 52.39 30.10
CA LYS A 392 -3.22 51.16 30.48
C LYS A 392 -3.84 49.92 29.84
N ASP A 393 -5.17 49.83 29.81
CA ASP A 393 -5.90 48.71 29.21
C ASP A 393 -5.66 48.62 27.70
N LEU A 394 -5.70 49.75 26.97
CA LEU A 394 -5.37 49.80 25.55
C LEU A 394 -3.90 49.42 25.27
N HIS A 395 -2.99 49.74 26.19
CA HIS A 395 -1.57 49.40 26.02
C HIS A 395 -1.31 47.90 26.22
N LEU A 396 -2.02 47.27 27.16
CA LEU A 396 -2.03 45.82 27.40
C LEU A 396 -2.63 45.06 26.23
N GLU A 397 -3.77 45.50 25.68
CA GLU A 397 -4.35 44.89 24.48
C GLU A 397 -3.43 44.98 23.26
N ARG A 398 -2.76 46.12 23.06
CA ARG A 398 -1.78 46.28 21.97
C ARG A 398 -0.57 45.37 22.16
N ALA A 399 -0.11 45.19 23.40
CA ALA A 399 0.99 44.28 23.71
C ALA A 399 0.59 42.81 23.48
N ALA A 400 -0.64 42.43 23.86
CA ALA A 400 -1.20 41.09 23.62
C ALA A 400 -1.34 40.79 22.12
N ARG A 401 -1.91 41.72 21.33
CA ARG A 401 -1.99 41.59 19.87
C ARG A 401 -0.61 41.49 19.22
N ALA A 402 0.36 42.29 19.66
CA ALA A 402 1.73 42.20 19.16
C ALA A 402 2.41 40.87 19.51
N HIS A 403 2.12 40.29 20.68
CA HIS A 403 2.61 38.97 21.05
C HIS A 403 1.97 37.85 20.21
N ALA A 404 0.64 37.87 20.04
CA ALA A 404 -0.07 36.93 19.19
C ALA A 404 0.40 37.01 17.73
N GLN A 405 0.63 38.21 17.20
CA GLN A 405 1.14 38.37 15.84
C GLN A 405 2.54 37.75 15.67
N ARG A 406 3.42 37.93 16.67
CA ARG A 406 4.74 37.27 16.67
C ARG A 406 4.65 35.75 16.71
N GLN A 407 3.69 35.18 17.43
CA GLN A 407 3.45 33.74 17.43
C GLN A 407 2.95 33.24 16.08
N VAL A 408 2.03 33.95 15.43
CA VAL A 408 1.55 33.62 14.08
C VAL A 408 2.70 33.67 13.07
N ASP A 409 3.56 34.69 13.15
CA ASP A 409 4.69 34.81 12.24
C ASP A 409 5.76 33.73 12.49
N ALA A 410 5.98 33.34 13.74
CA ALA A 410 6.85 32.21 14.10
C ALA A 410 6.31 30.87 13.56
N LEU A 411 5.01 30.61 13.74
CA LEU A 411 4.37 29.39 13.21
C LEU A 411 4.38 29.35 11.68
N ARG A 412 4.20 30.50 11.00
CA ARG A 412 4.34 30.59 9.55
C ARG A 412 5.75 30.26 9.08
N GLN A 413 6.77 30.73 9.79
CA GLN A 413 8.17 30.39 9.51
C GLN A 413 8.43 28.90 9.73
N GLU A 414 7.89 28.32 10.80
CA GLU A 414 8.02 26.90 11.09
C GLU A 414 7.33 26.03 10.02
N MET A 415 6.11 26.38 9.60
CA MET A 415 5.43 25.70 8.48
C MET A 415 6.24 25.78 7.19
N ALA A 416 6.82 26.95 6.87
CA ALA A 416 7.65 27.10 5.68
C ALA A 416 8.92 26.22 5.74
N GLN A 417 9.53 26.10 6.93
CA GLN A 417 10.68 25.21 7.16
C GLN A 417 10.30 23.74 7.04
N LEU A 418 9.15 23.33 7.60
CA LEU A 418 8.66 21.95 7.52
C LEU A 418 8.31 21.56 6.07
N VAL A 419 7.65 22.44 5.33
CA VAL A 419 7.35 22.23 3.89
C VAL A 419 8.63 22.07 3.09
N SER A 420 9.62 22.94 3.31
CA SER A 420 10.93 22.85 2.65
C SER A 420 11.68 21.56 3.01
N ARG A 421 11.52 21.07 4.23
CA ARG A 421 12.12 19.80 4.68
C ARG A 421 11.43 18.60 4.05
N LEU A 422 10.10 18.61 3.94
CA LEU A 422 9.34 17.57 3.24
C LEU A 422 9.74 17.46 1.78
N GLN A 423 9.80 18.58 1.05
CA GLN A 423 10.23 18.59 -0.35
C GLN A 423 11.63 18.01 -0.55
N ARG A 424 12.56 18.29 0.38
CA ARG A 424 13.91 17.73 0.33
C ARG A 424 13.90 16.21 0.54
N LEU A 425 13.14 15.72 1.51
CA LEU A 425 13.01 14.30 1.80
C LEU A 425 12.33 13.54 0.65
N GLU A 426 11.32 14.13 0.02
CA GLU A 426 10.68 13.57 -1.18
C GLU A 426 11.68 13.44 -2.33
N HIS A 427 12.49 14.47 -2.56
CA HIS A 427 13.52 14.43 -3.59
C HIS A 427 14.64 13.41 -3.29
N GLU A 428 15.04 13.26 -2.02
CA GLU A 428 15.98 12.24 -1.58
C GLU A 428 15.41 10.82 -1.78
N ARG A 429 14.13 10.61 -1.44
CA ARG A 429 13.41 9.36 -1.70
C ARG A 429 13.41 9.04 -3.19
N ASP A 430 13.04 9.98 -4.04
CA ASP A 430 12.93 9.75 -5.49
C ASP A 430 14.28 9.40 -6.11
N ARG A 431 15.37 10.05 -5.66
CA ARG A 431 16.73 9.66 -6.06
C ARG A 431 17.09 8.26 -5.59
N ALA A 432 16.80 7.91 -4.33
CA ALA A 432 17.10 6.59 -3.79
C ALA A 432 16.34 5.48 -4.55
N VAL A 433 15.07 5.72 -4.90
CA VAL A 433 14.27 4.80 -5.73
C VAL A 433 14.92 4.60 -7.09
N GLY A 434 15.26 5.67 -7.81
CA GLY A 434 15.92 5.56 -9.12
C GLY A 434 17.29 4.88 -9.06
N GLU A 435 18.05 5.06 -7.98
CA GLU A 435 19.32 4.35 -7.80
C GLU A 435 19.14 2.85 -7.57
N VAL A 436 18.10 2.44 -6.81
CA VAL A 436 17.76 1.04 -6.60
C VAL A 436 17.34 0.38 -7.91
N GLU A 437 16.49 1.04 -8.69
CA GLU A 437 16.05 0.55 -10.00
C GLU A 437 17.24 0.38 -10.95
N ARG A 438 18.11 1.39 -11.07
CA ARG A 438 19.32 1.29 -11.90
C ARG A 438 20.21 0.12 -11.49
N LYS A 439 20.48 -0.05 -10.19
CA LYS A 439 21.31 -1.16 -9.70
C LYS A 439 20.67 -2.53 -9.97
N ARG A 440 19.34 -2.63 -9.92
CA ARG A 440 18.61 -3.86 -10.29
C ARG A 440 18.76 -4.17 -11.77
N THR A 441 18.62 -3.17 -12.65
CA THR A 441 18.81 -3.36 -14.10
C THR A 441 20.25 -3.76 -14.42
N GLU A 442 21.24 -3.11 -13.81
CA GLU A 442 22.66 -3.46 -13.98
C GLU A 442 22.97 -4.89 -13.53
N THR A 443 22.46 -5.30 -12.36
CA THR A 443 22.66 -6.67 -11.86
C THR A 443 21.96 -7.71 -12.75
N ARG A 444 20.79 -7.39 -13.32
CA ARG A 444 20.11 -8.23 -14.32
C ARG A 444 20.94 -8.37 -15.59
N ASP A 445 21.46 -7.28 -16.14
CA ASP A 445 22.24 -7.31 -17.37
C ASP A 445 23.57 -8.06 -17.17
N LEU A 446 24.20 -7.90 -16.01
CA LEU A 446 25.38 -8.68 -15.60
C LEU A 446 25.05 -10.18 -15.49
N ARG A 447 23.89 -10.55 -14.93
CA ARG A 447 23.43 -11.95 -14.86
C ARG A 447 23.08 -12.52 -16.23
N LYS A 448 22.35 -11.79 -17.08
CA LYS A 448 22.08 -12.19 -18.48
C LYS A 448 23.38 -12.39 -19.25
N LYS A 449 24.38 -11.52 -19.05
CA LYS A 449 25.73 -11.68 -19.64
C LYS A 449 26.47 -12.90 -19.07
N LEU A 450 26.38 -13.17 -17.77
CA LEU A 450 26.95 -14.36 -17.13
C LEU A 450 26.28 -15.66 -17.58
N GLN A 451 24.97 -15.64 -17.81
CA GLN A 451 24.21 -16.78 -18.30
C GLN A 451 24.50 -17.04 -19.78
N ARG A 452 24.58 -15.97 -20.60
CA ARG A 452 25.06 -16.06 -21.99
C ARG A 452 26.50 -16.57 -22.04
N SER A 453 27.41 -16.05 -21.22
CA SER A 453 28.80 -16.54 -21.20
C SER A 453 28.92 -17.98 -20.68
N ARG A 454 28.10 -18.40 -19.72
CA ARG A 454 28.00 -19.82 -19.31
C ARG A 454 27.40 -20.70 -20.40
N SER A 455 26.41 -20.24 -21.14
CA SER A 455 25.84 -20.99 -22.28
C SER A 455 26.81 -21.10 -23.46
N VAL A 456 27.59 -20.05 -23.73
CA VAL A 456 28.64 -20.04 -24.76
C VAL A 456 29.85 -20.88 -24.33
N ALA A 457 30.22 -20.88 -23.05
CA ALA A 457 31.25 -21.77 -22.51
C ALA A 457 30.82 -23.25 -22.41
N ARG A 458 29.51 -23.52 -22.48
CA ARG A 458 28.92 -24.87 -22.43
C ARG A 458 28.34 -25.32 -23.77
N GLY A 459 28.52 -24.54 -24.84
CA GLY A 459 28.27 -24.96 -26.20
C GLY A 459 29.23 -26.08 -26.55
N GLU A 460 28.72 -27.31 -26.49
CA GLU A 460 29.03 -28.62 -27.11
C GLU A 460 30.32 -28.88 -27.92
N ALA A 461 31.29 -27.96 -28.02
CA ALA A 461 32.50 -28.08 -28.82
C ALA A 461 33.79 -28.01 -27.99
N SER A 462 33.92 -28.70 -26.85
CA SER A 462 35.27 -28.77 -26.23
C SER A 462 35.66 -30.03 -25.44
N SER A 463 34.74 -30.94 -25.07
CA SER A 463 35.16 -32.24 -24.53
C SER A 463 35.51 -33.21 -25.65
N GLU A 464 34.60 -33.47 -26.61
CA GLU A 464 34.77 -34.53 -27.62
C GLU A 464 36.01 -34.37 -28.50
N GLU A 465 36.36 -33.14 -28.88
CA GLU A 465 37.56 -32.85 -29.70
C GLU A 465 38.89 -33.13 -28.98
N ARG A 466 38.86 -33.29 -27.64
CA ARG A 466 40.05 -33.53 -26.81
C ARG A 466 40.28 -35.01 -26.48
N PHE A 467 39.36 -35.89 -26.86
CA PHE A 467 39.47 -37.34 -26.62
C PHE A 467 39.57 -38.10 -27.94
N ILE A 468 40.28 -39.24 -27.90
CA ILE A 468 40.52 -40.10 -29.08
C ILE A 468 39.22 -40.79 -29.53
N ASP A 469 38.30 -41.04 -28.61
CA ASP A 469 37.04 -41.71 -28.85
C ASP A 469 35.91 -41.11 -27.99
N ALA A 470 34.68 -41.22 -28.49
CA ALA A 470 33.49 -40.65 -27.87
C ALA A 470 33.14 -41.30 -26.51
N GLU A 471 33.57 -42.54 -26.29
CA GLU A 471 33.35 -43.26 -25.04
C GLU A 471 34.23 -42.69 -23.92
N SER A 472 35.51 -42.42 -24.19
CA SER A 472 36.43 -41.73 -23.29
C SER A 472 35.95 -40.32 -22.96
N ALA A 473 35.45 -39.57 -23.95
CA ALA A 473 34.84 -38.26 -23.72
C ALA A 473 33.64 -38.35 -22.76
N PHE A 474 32.72 -39.31 -23.01
CA PHE A 474 31.54 -39.48 -22.16
C PHE A 474 31.91 -39.93 -20.74
N ARG A 475 32.88 -40.83 -20.59
CA ARG A 475 33.41 -41.22 -19.27
C ARG A 475 33.97 -40.02 -18.52
N HIS A 476 34.65 -39.10 -19.20
CA HIS A 476 35.12 -37.87 -18.57
C HIS A 476 33.94 -36.98 -18.11
N ASP A 477 32.91 -36.83 -18.94
CA ASP A 477 31.72 -36.05 -18.58
C ASP A 477 31.03 -36.65 -17.33
N VAL A 478 30.94 -37.98 -17.23
CA VAL A 478 30.43 -38.69 -16.05
C VAL A 478 31.31 -38.44 -14.82
N TYR A 479 32.64 -38.45 -14.98
CA TYR A 479 33.56 -38.12 -13.89
C TYR A 479 33.37 -36.68 -13.39
N LEU A 480 33.24 -35.69 -14.29
CA LEU A 480 32.97 -34.30 -13.91
C LEU A 480 31.62 -34.16 -13.21
N ALA A 481 30.59 -34.82 -13.73
CA ALA A 481 29.28 -34.86 -13.09
C ALA A 481 29.35 -35.45 -11.67
N TRP A 482 30.18 -36.48 -11.44
CA TRP A 482 30.39 -37.03 -10.10
C TRP A 482 31.13 -36.06 -9.17
N VAL A 483 32.12 -35.33 -9.70
CA VAL A 483 32.83 -34.30 -8.93
C VAL A 483 31.89 -33.18 -8.49
N GLU A 484 30.94 -32.78 -9.34
CA GLU A 484 29.95 -31.73 -9.05
C GLU A 484 28.81 -32.22 -8.16
N ALA A 485 28.30 -33.44 -8.38
CA ALA A 485 27.11 -33.96 -7.70
C ALA A 485 27.39 -34.51 -6.30
N ILE A 486 28.58 -35.05 -6.04
CA ILE A 486 28.91 -35.70 -4.76
C ILE A 486 29.91 -34.83 -3.98
N PRO A 487 29.53 -34.27 -2.81
CA PRO A 487 30.43 -33.50 -1.96
C PRO A 487 31.68 -34.30 -1.59
N ALA A 488 32.82 -33.60 -1.43
CA ALA A 488 34.12 -34.24 -1.18
C ALA A 488 34.11 -35.21 0.02
N ALA A 489 33.36 -34.89 1.08
CA ALA A 489 33.22 -35.72 2.28
C ALA A 489 32.45 -37.04 2.04
N GLU A 490 31.57 -37.08 1.04
CA GLU A 490 30.69 -38.22 0.76
C GLU A 490 31.25 -39.16 -0.31
N LYS A 491 32.27 -38.73 -1.05
CA LYS A 491 32.89 -39.51 -2.15
C LYS A 491 33.39 -40.89 -1.73
N ALA A 492 33.84 -41.06 -0.49
CA ALA A 492 34.26 -42.36 0.03
C ALA A 492 33.07 -43.32 0.27
N GLN A 493 31.90 -42.79 0.59
CA GLN A 493 30.67 -43.57 0.81
C GLN A 493 29.91 -43.82 -0.49
N ARG A 494 30.12 -42.98 -1.50
CA ARG A 494 29.52 -43.05 -2.84
C ARG A 494 30.61 -42.96 -3.93
N PRO A 495 31.50 -43.96 -4.00
CA PRO A 495 32.51 -43.98 -5.04
C PRO A 495 31.86 -44.15 -6.41
N LEU A 496 32.45 -43.54 -7.43
CA LEU A 496 32.13 -43.87 -8.82
C LEU A 496 32.70 -45.27 -9.10
N PRO A 497 31.90 -46.28 -9.47
CA PRO A 497 32.41 -47.61 -9.81
C PRO A 497 33.31 -47.55 -11.05
N ASP A 498 34.32 -48.41 -11.11
CA ASP A 498 35.22 -48.52 -12.28
C ASP A 498 34.75 -49.57 -13.29
N ASP A 499 33.80 -50.44 -12.92
CA ASP A 499 33.39 -51.64 -13.66
C ASP A 499 32.09 -51.49 -14.47
N TRP A 500 31.64 -50.27 -14.75
CA TRP A 500 30.47 -50.02 -15.60
C TRP A 500 30.86 -49.91 -17.09
N THR A 501 29.93 -50.30 -17.95
CA THR A 501 30.16 -50.34 -19.41
C THR A 501 29.12 -49.57 -20.20
N LEU A 502 29.49 -49.12 -21.39
CA LEU A 502 28.57 -48.54 -22.37
C LEU A 502 28.20 -49.64 -23.37
N GLY A 503 26.90 -49.85 -23.59
CA GLY A 503 26.41 -50.70 -24.66
C GLY A 503 26.65 -50.07 -26.03
N PRO A 504 26.65 -50.88 -27.10
CA PRO A 504 26.98 -50.42 -28.45
C PRO A 504 26.02 -49.34 -28.98
N ASP A 505 24.77 -49.36 -28.52
CA ASP A 505 23.73 -48.41 -28.94
C ASP A 505 23.68 -47.14 -28.08
N PHE A 506 24.44 -47.08 -26.98
CA PHE A 506 24.29 -45.99 -26.02
C PHE A 506 24.69 -44.64 -26.60
N LEU A 507 25.93 -44.50 -27.07
CA LEU A 507 26.42 -43.25 -27.65
C LEU A 507 25.66 -42.85 -28.93
N PRO A 508 25.36 -43.77 -29.87
CA PRO A 508 24.50 -43.46 -31.00
C PRO A 508 23.12 -42.94 -30.58
N SER A 509 22.48 -43.58 -29.59
CA SER A 509 21.16 -43.13 -29.12
C SER A 509 21.23 -41.75 -28.45
N LEU A 510 22.28 -41.48 -27.66
CA LEU A 510 22.51 -40.20 -27.00
C LEU A 510 22.69 -39.06 -28.02
N ALA A 511 23.39 -39.32 -29.13
CA ALA A 511 23.59 -38.34 -30.19
C ALA A 511 22.31 -38.10 -31.02
N SER A 512 21.41 -39.08 -31.10
CA SER A 512 20.19 -39.01 -31.92
C SER A 512 18.96 -38.43 -31.20
N VAL A 513 18.95 -38.42 -29.87
CA VAL A 513 17.79 -38.02 -29.09
C VAL A 513 17.87 -36.54 -28.73
N ASP A 514 17.12 -35.73 -29.46
CA ASP A 514 16.98 -34.30 -29.19
C ASP A 514 16.21 -34.04 -27.88
N GLY A 515 16.43 -32.86 -27.30
CA GLY A 515 15.65 -32.37 -26.15
C GLY A 515 16.16 -32.83 -24.78
N VAL A 516 17.34 -33.45 -24.69
CA VAL A 516 18.03 -33.68 -23.41
C VAL A 516 19.52 -33.36 -23.53
N ALA A 517 20.04 -32.49 -22.66
CA ALA A 517 21.46 -32.14 -22.68
C ALA A 517 22.34 -33.32 -22.26
N ARG A 518 23.47 -33.53 -22.95
CA ARG A 518 24.46 -34.56 -22.61
C ARG A 518 24.92 -34.52 -21.15
N SER A 519 25.11 -33.32 -20.60
CA SER A 519 25.46 -33.10 -19.19
C SER A 519 24.39 -33.62 -18.23
N LYS A 520 23.11 -33.51 -18.59
CA LYS A 520 22.01 -34.07 -17.81
C LYS A 520 22.04 -35.60 -17.83
N VAL A 521 22.36 -36.20 -18.96
CA VAL A 521 22.51 -37.67 -19.05
C VAL A 521 23.66 -38.14 -18.17
N ALA A 522 24.82 -37.47 -18.21
CA ALA A 522 25.96 -37.78 -17.36
C ALA A 522 25.62 -37.70 -15.85
N GLU A 523 24.88 -36.66 -15.43
CA GLU A 523 24.37 -36.52 -14.06
C GLU A 523 23.49 -37.71 -13.64
N VAL A 524 22.55 -38.13 -14.49
CA VAL A 524 21.67 -39.26 -14.17
C VAL A 524 22.43 -40.58 -14.14
N VAL A 525 23.42 -40.77 -15.01
CA VAL A 525 24.33 -41.93 -14.96
C VAL A 525 25.04 -41.98 -13.61
N VAL A 526 25.55 -40.85 -13.08
CA VAL A 526 26.13 -40.81 -11.73
C VAL A 526 25.12 -41.24 -10.67
N HIS A 527 23.87 -40.78 -10.75
CA HIS A 527 22.83 -41.20 -9.80
C HIS A 527 22.56 -42.72 -9.85
N VAL A 528 22.56 -43.32 -11.04
CA VAL A 528 22.40 -44.77 -11.20
C VAL A 528 23.61 -45.51 -10.62
N LEU A 529 24.82 -45.10 -11.00
CA LEU A 529 26.07 -45.76 -10.59
C LEU A 529 26.35 -45.67 -9.09
N THR A 530 25.91 -44.60 -8.43
CA THR A 530 26.09 -44.39 -6.98
C THR A 530 24.91 -44.87 -6.13
N GLY A 531 23.87 -45.44 -6.76
CA GLY A 531 22.63 -45.88 -6.09
C GLY A 531 21.73 -44.76 -5.59
N LEU A 532 22.01 -43.49 -5.92
CA LEU A 532 21.13 -42.36 -5.58
C LEU A 532 19.79 -42.41 -6.34
N ALA A 533 19.78 -42.97 -7.54
CA ALA A 533 18.56 -43.11 -8.34
C ALA A 533 17.50 -44.00 -7.66
N ASP A 534 17.89 -44.88 -6.73
CA ASP A 534 16.98 -45.74 -5.96
C ASP A 534 16.13 -44.94 -4.95
N SER A 535 16.61 -43.79 -4.47
CA SER A 535 15.95 -43.00 -3.42
C SER A 535 15.53 -41.59 -3.83
N LEU A 536 15.99 -41.10 -4.99
CA LEU A 536 15.67 -39.77 -5.47
C LEU A 536 14.22 -39.69 -5.97
N PRO A 537 13.36 -38.85 -5.35
CA PRO A 537 12.02 -38.62 -5.87
C PRO A 537 12.12 -37.99 -7.27
N GLY A 538 11.34 -38.51 -8.20
CA GLY A 538 11.29 -38.02 -9.56
C GLY A 538 12.21 -38.72 -10.57
N ARG A 539 12.94 -39.76 -10.14
CA ARG A 539 13.71 -40.61 -11.08
C ARG A 539 12.89 -41.74 -11.68
N ASP A 540 11.74 -42.07 -11.10
CA ASP A 540 10.83 -43.13 -11.58
C ASP A 540 11.62 -44.34 -12.10
N MET A 541 12.50 -44.87 -11.25
CA MET A 541 13.39 -45.96 -11.62
C MET A 541 12.71 -47.30 -11.38
N HIS A 542 12.53 -48.09 -12.44
CA HIS A 542 11.89 -49.40 -12.36
C HIS A 542 12.36 -50.32 -13.48
N ARG A 543 12.15 -51.62 -13.27
CA ARG A 543 12.43 -52.64 -14.27
C ARG A 543 11.56 -52.44 -15.51
N LEU A 544 12.18 -52.55 -16.68
CA LEU A 544 11.50 -52.49 -17.97
C LEU A 544 10.69 -53.78 -18.18
N ARG A 545 9.51 -53.66 -18.79
CA ARG A 545 8.62 -54.78 -19.12
C ARG A 545 8.65 -55.07 -20.61
N MET A 546 8.35 -56.30 -21.00
CA MET A 546 8.28 -56.73 -22.39
C MET A 546 7.10 -56.11 -23.17
N GLY A 547 6.11 -55.54 -22.47
CA GLY A 547 4.95 -54.87 -23.06
C GLY A 547 4.32 -53.82 -22.14
N PRO A 548 3.23 -53.16 -22.58
CA PRO A 548 2.57 -52.08 -21.86
C PRO A 548 1.72 -52.57 -20.67
N GLY A 549 1.52 -53.87 -20.51
CA GLY A 549 0.68 -54.48 -19.50
C GLY A 549 1.27 -54.46 -18.09
N GLY A 550 0.36 -54.46 -17.09
CA GLY A 550 0.68 -54.58 -15.67
C GLY A 550 1.44 -55.86 -15.33
N ASP A 551 1.06 -56.94 -16.01
CA ASP A 551 1.47 -58.32 -15.75
C ASP A 551 2.53 -58.84 -16.73
N ASP A 552 3.03 -57.97 -17.61
CA ASP A 552 4.04 -58.36 -18.59
C ASP A 552 5.38 -58.70 -17.90
N PRO A 553 6.07 -59.75 -18.37
CA PRO A 553 7.33 -60.16 -17.78
C PRO A 553 8.39 -59.06 -17.92
N TRP A 554 9.29 -59.01 -16.94
CA TRP A 554 10.43 -58.10 -16.97
C TRP A 554 11.37 -58.47 -18.12
N VAL A 555 12.01 -57.47 -18.72
CA VAL A 555 13.02 -57.71 -19.73
C VAL A 555 14.29 -58.23 -19.06
N GLU A 556 14.63 -59.49 -19.32
CA GLU A 556 15.77 -60.22 -18.74
C GLU A 556 16.67 -60.76 -19.85
N ARG A 557 17.97 -60.47 -19.79
CA ARG A 557 18.96 -60.92 -20.79
C ARG A 557 19.60 -62.23 -20.38
N HIS A 558 19.97 -62.33 -19.11
CA HIS A 558 20.54 -63.50 -18.46
C HIS A 558 19.92 -63.64 -17.06
N PRO A 559 19.92 -64.84 -16.45
CA PRO A 559 19.37 -65.03 -15.11
C PRO A 559 19.91 -64.02 -14.09
N GLY A 560 19.04 -63.15 -13.58
CA GLY A 560 19.36 -62.08 -12.62
C GLY A 560 19.90 -60.78 -13.22
N GLU A 561 19.89 -60.63 -14.54
CA GLU A 561 20.26 -59.40 -15.26
C GLU A 561 19.03 -58.80 -15.95
N TYR A 562 18.48 -57.74 -15.33
CA TYR A 562 17.27 -57.08 -15.78
C TYR A 562 17.58 -55.73 -16.44
N CYS A 563 16.76 -55.36 -17.42
CA CYS A 563 16.76 -54.00 -17.94
C CYS A 563 15.94 -53.10 -17.01
N TRP A 564 16.49 -51.92 -16.71
CA TRP A 564 15.89 -50.87 -15.92
C TRP A 564 15.73 -49.63 -16.77
N ARG A 565 14.71 -48.83 -16.46
CA ARG A 565 14.53 -47.49 -17.00
C ARG A 565 14.51 -46.48 -15.88
N VAL A 566 15.09 -45.32 -16.13
CA VAL A 566 15.11 -44.17 -15.22
C VAL A 566 14.79 -42.89 -16.00
N ALA A 567 14.01 -42.00 -15.39
CA ALA A 567 13.62 -40.73 -15.98
C ALA A 567 14.80 -39.75 -16.07
N LEU A 568 15.06 -39.25 -17.28
CA LEU A 568 15.93 -38.09 -17.50
C LEU A 568 15.13 -36.79 -17.32
N GLN A 569 13.84 -36.83 -17.63
CA GLN A 569 12.87 -35.73 -17.55
C GLN A 569 11.52 -36.23 -17.02
N GLN A 570 10.77 -35.36 -16.37
CA GLN A 570 9.42 -35.64 -15.87
C GLN A 570 8.42 -34.60 -16.36
N HIS A 571 7.14 -34.98 -16.42
CA HIS A 571 6.03 -34.11 -16.81
C HIS A 571 6.14 -33.43 -18.19
N THR A 572 6.99 -33.97 -19.08
CA THR A 572 7.12 -33.53 -20.46
C THR A 572 6.50 -34.53 -21.44
N PRO A 573 5.79 -34.10 -22.49
CA PRO A 573 5.37 -34.98 -23.57
C PRO A 573 6.58 -35.66 -24.21
N SER A 574 6.50 -36.98 -24.40
CA SER A 574 7.62 -37.79 -24.89
C SER A 574 8.88 -37.69 -24.01
N ALA A 575 8.73 -37.70 -22.67
CA ALA A 575 9.86 -37.61 -21.74
C ALA A 575 10.99 -38.60 -22.05
N ARG A 576 12.24 -38.14 -21.97
CA ARG A 576 13.41 -39.00 -22.23
C ARG A 576 13.72 -39.87 -21.00
N ARG A 577 14.14 -41.11 -21.25
CA ARG A 577 14.52 -42.09 -20.25
C ARG A 577 15.86 -42.73 -20.62
N LEU A 578 16.61 -43.08 -19.60
CA LEU A 578 17.83 -43.87 -19.73
C LEU A 578 17.49 -45.33 -19.45
N HIS A 579 17.82 -46.21 -20.39
CA HIS A 579 17.75 -47.66 -20.22
C HIS A 579 19.13 -48.21 -19.89
N PHE A 580 19.19 -49.12 -18.91
CA PHE A 580 20.43 -49.76 -18.52
C PHE A 580 20.18 -51.18 -18.00
N TRP A 581 21.18 -52.04 -18.13
CA TRP A 581 21.16 -53.39 -17.57
C TRP A 581 21.85 -53.38 -16.21
N ARG A 582 21.24 -54.07 -15.24
CA ARG A 582 21.80 -54.18 -13.90
C ARG A 582 21.84 -55.63 -13.47
N ARG A 583 23.03 -56.08 -13.04
CA ARG A 583 23.27 -57.39 -12.42
C ARG A 583 24.04 -57.19 -11.12
N GLY A 584 23.33 -57.21 -9.99
CA GLY A 584 23.91 -56.82 -8.70
C GLY A 584 24.36 -55.35 -8.70
N THR A 585 25.66 -55.11 -8.54
CA THR A 585 26.30 -53.77 -8.59
C THR A 585 26.79 -53.39 -9.99
N GLN A 586 26.86 -54.34 -10.92
CA GLN A 586 27.31 -54.06 -12.28
C GLN A 586 26.22 -53.39 -13.10
N VAL A 587 26.60 -52.32 -13.79
CA VAL A 587 25.71 -51.52 -14.65
C VAL A 587 26.28 -51.45 -16.06
N GLN A 588 25.43 -51.73 -17.05
CA GLN A 588 25.72 -51.46 -18.46
C GLN A 588 24.68 -50.48 -19.01
N LEU A 589 25.12 -49.31 -19.47
CA LEU A 589 24.23 -48.33 -20.09
C LEU A 589 23.78 -48.84 -21.46
N SER A 590 22.48 -48.88 -21.72
CA SER A 590 21.93 -49.45 -22.95
C SER A 590 21.66 -48.38 -23.99
N ARG A 591 20.80 -47.41 -23.68
CA ARG A 591 20.41 -46.32 -24.58
C ARG A 591 19.67 -45.19 -23.87
N VAL A 592 19.58 -44.05 -24.54
CA VAL A 592 18.64 -42.96 -24.24
C VAL A 592 17.45 -43.08 -25.19
N ALA A 593 16.22 -43.05 -24.68
CA ALA A 593 15.02 -43.26 -25.47
C ALA A 593 13.83 -42.43 -24.97
N LEU A 594 12.75 -42.39 -25.75
CA LEU A 594 11.48 -41.78 -25.34
C LEU A 594 10.73 -42.70 -24.35
N HIS A 595 9.79 -42.14 -23.60
CA HIS A 595 9.10 -42.85 -22.51
C HIS A 595 8.32 -44.10 -22.96
N ASP A 596 7.86 -44.11 -24.20
CA ASP A 596 7.08 -45.19 -24.84
C ASP A 596 7.97 -46.27 -25.46
N GLU A 597 9.28 -46.01 -25.59
CA GLU A 597 10.20 -47.01 -26.12
C GLU A 597 10.37 -48.11 -25.08
N MET A 598 10.02 -49.33 -25.46
CA MET A 598 10.12 -50.51 -24.59
C MET A 598 11.27 -51.43 -24.99
N ARG A 599 12.06 -51.03 -26.00
CA ARG A 599 13.22 -51.80 -26.46
C ARG A 599 14.46 -51.40 -25.65
N PRO A 600 15.17 -52.38 -25.05
CA PRO A 600 16.43 -52.12 -24.37
C PRO A 600 17.51 -51.60 -25.29
#